data_AF-A0A4V0HZ28-F1
#
_entry.id   AF-A0A4V0HZ28-F1
#
_cell.length_a   1.000
_cell.length_b   1.000
_cell.length_c   1.000
_cell.angle_alpha   90.00
_cell.angle_beta   90.00
_cell.angle_gamma   90.00
#
_symmetry.space_group_name_H-M   'P 1'
#
loop_
_entity.id
_entity.type
_entity.pdbx_description
1 polymer ?
#
loop_
_entity_poly.entity_id
_entity_poly.type
_entity_poly.pdbx_seq_one_letter_code
_entity_poly.pdbx_strand_id
1 'polypeptide(L)'
;MRTRPARRPARPGFTLIELLVVIAIIAVLIGLLFPAVQKVREAAARMKCSNNLKQHALAMHNYHDANGYLPPGITSALIGPDGAATEDRRLWVHYLLPYIEQNALWNAIESARQGGNNMNGMWYLPGDPQAVMVPTWQCPSDPNGGKSRTVSGNQGVHGNYAACAGSTAYNGTTAGGTGLNGMFYSASRLQLLGVTDGTSNTVMLSEILLSPDGASGSTHDVRGRYWNQARSGGSLFTTLNAPNSPTQDVINHCQSIATAPCTRSDNNQNQSARSAHTGGVNAALADASVRFVTNAAAGWQAGGTRGGGEIPGEW
;
A
#
# COMPACT_ATOMS: atom_id res chain seq x y z
N MET A 1 35.65 -64.21 48.70
CA MET A 1 34.21 -64.07 48.39
C MET A 1 34.06 -62.99 47.30
N ARG A 2 33.77 -63.35 46.05
CA ARG A 2 33.55 -62.38 44.94
C ARG A 2 32.04 -62.31 44.67
N THR A 3 31.42 -61.18 44.98
CA THR A 3 30.00 -60.90 44.71
C THR A 3 29.75 -60.74 43.22
N ARG A 4 28.82 -61.53 42.65
CA ARG A 4 28.40 -61.43 41.24
C ARG A 4 27.62 -60.11 41.01
N PRO A 5 27.95 -59.30 40.00
CA PRO A 5 27.18 -58.10 39.68
C PRO A 5 25.79 -58.48 39.13
N ALA A 6 24.74 -57.79 39.60
CA ALA A 6 23.38 -57.96 39.13
C ALA A 6 23.24 -57.52 37.66
N ARG A 7 22.68 -58.37 36.80
CA ARG A 7 22.39 -58.03 35.40
C ARG A 7 21.35 -56.90 35.37
N ARG A 8 21.70 -55.76 34.78
CA ARG A 8 20.73 -54.71 34.47
C ARG A 8 19.69 -55.26 33.48
N PRO A 9 18.38 -55.05 33.70
CA PRO A 9 17.36 -55.45 32.73
C PRO A 9 17.65 -54.78 31.39
N ALA A 10 17.69 -55.58 30.33
CA ALA A 10 17.86 -55.07 28.97
C ALA A 10 16.66 -54.18 28.64
N ARG A 11 16.93 -52.91 28.32
CA ARG A 11 15.90 -52.03 27.79
C ARG A 11 15.49 -52.56 26.41
N PRO A 12 14.20 -52.76 26.12
CA PRO A 12 13.77 -53.15 24.78
C PRO A 12 14.27 -52.09 23.78
N GLY A 13 15.06 -52.55 22.80
CA GLY A 13 15.54 -51.71 21.71
C GLY A 13 14.43 -51.47 20.70
N PHE A 14 14.40 -50.27 20.13
CA PHE A 14 13.42 -49.91 19.11
C PHE A 14 13.65 -50.72 17.83
N THR A 15 12.60 -51.35 17.30
CA THR A 15 12.71 -52.12 16.05
C THR A 15 12.71 -51.18 14.84
N LEU A 16 13.36 -51.62 13.76
CA LEU A 16 13.40 -50.84 12.51
C LEU A 16 11.99 -50.57 11.95
N ILE A 17 11.06 -51.51 12.14
CA ILE A 17 9.68 -51.36 11.68
C ILE A 17 8.91 -50.32 12.50
N GLU A 18 9.10 -50.27 13.82
CA GLU A 18 8.49 -49.24 14.68
C GLU A 18 8.98 -47.84 14.28
N LEU A 19 10.27 -47.70 13.93
CA LEU A 19 10.83 -46.44 13.44
C LEU A 19 10.23 -46.02 12.10
N LEU A 20 10.14 -46.95 11.16
CA LEU A 20 9.57 -46.70 9.84
C LEU A 20 8.09 -46.28 9.92
N VAL A 21 7.31 -46.91 10.80
CA VAL A 21 5.89 -46.55 10.99
C VAL A 21 5.76 -45.15 11.59
N VAL A 22 6.58 -44.80 12.59
CA VAL A 22 6.54 -43.48 13.22
C VAL A 22 6.89 -42.37 12.22
N ILE A 23 7.96 -42.55 11.43
CA ILE A 23 8.30 -41.54 10.41
C ILE A 23 7.24 -41.45 9.32
N ALA A 24 6.59 -42.56 8.94
CA ALA A 24 5.51 -42.56 7.96
C ALA A 24 4.29 -41.78 8.46
N ILE A 25 3.91 -41.96 9.74
CA ILE A 25 2.81 -41.20 10.35
C ILE A 25 3.17 -39.70 10.41
N ILE A 26 4.38 -39.34 10.85
CA ILE A 26 4.82 -37.94 10.92
C ILE A 26 4.82 -37.31 9.51
N ALA A 27 5.31 -38.03 8.50
CA ALA A 27 5.33 -37.55 7.12
C ALA A 27 3.90 -37.27 6.60
N VAL A 28 2.94 -38.16 6.87
CA VAL A 28 1.53 -37.96 6.51
C VAL A 28 0.94 -36.76 7.26
N LEU A 29 1.18 -36.64 8.56
CA LEU A 29 0.67 -35.52 9.36
C LEU A 29 1.24 -34.18 8.87
N ILE A 30 2.55 -34.09 8.61
CA ILE A 30 3.18 -32.88 8.07
C ILE A 30 2.64 -32.59 6.66
N GLY A 31 2.48 -33.61 5.82
CA GLY A 31 1.94 -33.48 4.46
C GLY A 31 0.52 -32.90 4.44
N LEU A 32 -0.31 -33.25 5.42
CA LEU A 32 -1.67 -32.72 5.55
C LEU A 32 -1.71 -31.34 6.21
N LEU A 33 -0.80 -31.06 7.16
CA LEU A 33 -0.76 -29.78 7.89
C LEU A 33 -0.15 -28.64 7.08
N PHE A 34 0.85 -28.91 6.23
CA PHE A 34 1.57 -27.86 5.53
C PHE A 34 0.65 -27.01 4.62
N PRO A 35 -0.21 -27.57 3.74
CA PRO A 35 -1.13 -26.78 2.93
C PRO A 35 -2.14 -26.00 3.78
N ALA A 36 -2.58 -26.57 4.91
CA ALA A 36 -3.53 -25.92 5.80
C ALA A 36 -2.93 -24.69 6.50
N VAL A 37 -1.69 -24.80 7.01
CA VAL A 37 -0.99 -23.68 7.65
C VAL A 37 -0.80 -22.51 6.68
N GLN A 38 -0.48 -22.79 5.40
CA GLN A 38 -0.32 -21.71 4.41
C GLN A 38 -1.65 -20.99 4.13
N LYS A 39 -2.76 -21.73 4.00
CA LYS A 39 -4.09 -21.12 3.82
C LYS A 39 -4.47 -20.23 5.00
N VAL A 40 -4.20 -20.66 6.23
CA VAL A 40 -4.48 -19.88 7.44
C VAL A 40 -3.62 -18.62 7.50
N ARG A 41 -2.32 -18.73 7.16
CA ARG A 41 -1.41 -17.57 7.12
C ARG A 41 -1.87 -16.52 6.11
N GLU A 42 -2.25 -16.95 4.92
CA GLU A 42 -2.71 -16.02 3.88
C GLU A 42 -4.05 -15.38 4.25
N ALA A 43 -4.98 -16.12 4.85
CA ALA A 43 -6.22 -15.54 5.37
C ALA A 43 -5.95 -14.50 6.46
N ALA A 44 -5.02 -14.77 7.38
CA ALA A 44 -4.61 -13.83 8.42
C ALA A 44 -3.95 -12.56 7.84
N ALA A 45 -3.08 -12.73 6.85
CA ALA A 45 -2.42 -11.61 6.18
C ALA A 45 -3.44 -10.74 5.43
N ARG A 46 -4.40 -11.34 4.71
CA ARG A 46 -5.52 -10.63 4.07
C ARG A 46 -6.40 -9.88 5.07
N MET A 47 -6.74 -10.49 6.20
CA MET A 47 -7.47 -9.80 7.26
C MET A 47 -6.69 -8.60 7.79
N LYS A 48 -5.37 -8.72 7.95
CA LYS A 48 -4.53 -7.60 8.37
C LYS A 48 -4.50 -6.48 7.33
N CYS A 49 -4.36 -6.80 6.03
CA CYS A 49 -4.34 -5.77 4.99
C CYS A 49 -5.70 -5.06 4.84
N SER A 50 -6.81 -5.79 4.93
CA SER A 50 -8.17 -5.23 4.99
C SER A 50 -8.38 -4.33 6.21
N ASN A 51 -7.91 -4.74 7.39
CA ASN A 51 -7.99 -3.92 8.60
C ASN A 51 -7.15 -2.64 8.51
N ASN A 52 -5.95 -2.70 7.90
CA ASN A 52 -5.14 -1.51 7.67
C ASN A 52 -5.86 -0.52 6.73
N LEU A 53 -6.46 -0.99 5.64
CA LEU A 53 -7.30 -0.17 4.76
C LEU A 53 -8.46 0.48 5.51
N LYS A 54 -9.15 -0.29 6.36
CA LYS A 54 -10.24 0.23 7.21
C LYS A 54 -9.74 1.33 8.14
N GLN A 55 -8.58 1.15 8.76
CA GLN A 55 -7.97 2.17 9.64
C GLN A 55 -7.63 3.45 8.87
N HIS A 56 -7.07 3.35 7.67
CA HIS A 56 -6.78 4.53 6.84
C HIS A 56 -8.05 5.26 6.40
N ALA A 57 -9.07 4.52 5.97
CA ALA A 57 -10.34 5.11 5.58
C ALA A 57 -11.02 5.82 6.78
N LEU A 58 -11.04 5.21 7.96
CA LEU A 58 -11.56 5.87 9.17
C LEU A 58 -10.74 7.11 9.55
N ALA A 59 -9.41 7.07 9.43
CA ALA A 59 -8.56 8.23 9.65
C ALA A 59 -8.85 9.36 8.65
N MET A 60 -9.18 9.04 7.39
CA MET A 60 -9.61 10.03 6.39
C MET A 60 -10.95 10.67 6.76
N HIS A 61 -11.90 9.90 7.30
CA HIS A 61 -13.16 10.44 7.82
C HIS A 61 -12.94 11.35 9.02
N ASN A 62 -12.11 10.95 9.98
CA ASN A 62 -11.75 11.82 11.12
C ASN A 62 -11.07 13.12 10.66
N TYR A 63 -10.18 13.04 9.65
CA TYR A 63 -9.60 14.23 9.04
C TYR A 63 -10.67 15.11 8.39
N HIS A 64 -11.59 14.51 7.63
CA HIS A 64 -12.69 15.23 7.00
C HIS A 64 -13.58 15.93 8.02
N ASP A 65 -13.93 15.29 9.13
CA ASP A 65 -14.75 15.88 10.18
C ASP A 65 -14.07 17.08 10.84
N ALA A 66 -12.75 17.02 11.01
CA ALA A 66 -11.97 18.11 11.58
C ALA A 66 -11.69 19.27 10.61
N ASN A 67 -11.60 19.02 9.30
CA ASN A 67 -11.13 20.01 8.31
C ASN A 67 -12.20 20.42 7.28
N GLY A 68 -13.32 19.71 7.20
CA GLY A 68 -14.43 19.94 6.26
C GLY A 68 -14.20 19.42 4.84
N TYR A 69 -13.11 18.68 4.60
CA TYR A 69 -12.78 18.04 3.31
C TYR A 69 -11.81 16.87 3.54
N LEU A 70 -11.80 15.89 2.63
CA LEU A 70 -10.88 14.75 2.63
C LEU A 70 -9.44 15.22 2.38
N PRO A 71 -8.43 14.53 2.95
CA PRO A 71 -7.05 14.95 2.77
C PRO A 71 -6.66 15.00 1.28
N PRO A 72 -5.80 15.95 0.88
CA PRO A 72 -5.33 16.00 -0.49
C PRO A 72 -4.58 14.73 -0.85
N GLY A 73 -4.79 14.20 -2.07
CA GLY A 73 -4.01 13.06 -2.55
C GLY A 73 -2.52 13.37 -2.54
N ILE A 74 -2.18 14.54 -3.07
CA ILE A 74 -0.84 15.13 -3.09
C ILE A 74 -1.00 16.63 -2.85
N THR A 75 -0.17 17.26 -2.02
CA THR A 75 -0.31 18.70 -1.69
C THR A 75 0.29 19.62 -2.77
N SER A 76 0.91 19.06 -3.82
CA SER A 76 1.67 19.77 -4.86
C SER A 76 0.81 20.75 -5.69
N ALA A 77 0.49 21.90 -5.11
CA ALA A 77 0.28 23.12 -5.87
C ALA A 77 1.68 23.63 -6.26
N LEU A 78 1.98 23.63 -7.55
CA LEU A 78 3.19 24.26 -8.08
C LEU A 78 3.16 25.79 -7.95
N ILE A 79 2.03 26.39 -7.55
CA ILE A 79 1.82 27.82 -7.50
C ILE A 79 0.81 28.11 -6.37
N GLY A 80 1.23 28.84 -5.32
CA GLY A 80 0.32 29.40 -4.33
C GLY A 80 -0.60 30.48 -4.95
N PRO A 81 -1.64 30.96 -4.23
CA PRO A 81 -2.52 32.05 -4.70
C PRO A 81 -1.76 33.35 -5.07
N ASP A 82 -0.53 33.47 -4.60
CA ASP A 82 0.42 34.57 -4.72
C ASP A 82 1.47 34.36 -5.82
N GLY A 83 1.40 33.27 -6.59
CA GLY A 83 2.40 32.97 -7.61
C GLY A 83 3.71 32.37 -7.07
N ALA A 84 3.82 32.12 -5.76
CA ALA A 84 5.02 31.56 -5.15
C ALA A 84 5.03 30.02 -5.22
N ALA A 85 6.14 29.45 -5.70
CA ALA A 85 6.36 28.00 -5.73
C ALA A 85 6.79 27.48 -4.33
N THR A 86 5.85 27.34 -3.40
CA THR A 86 6.09 26.61 -2.14
C THR A 86 5.74 25.14 -2.34
N GLU A 87 6.71 24.33 -2.77
CA GLU A 87 6.47 22.94 -3.14
C GLU A 87 6.21 22.04 -1.92
N ASP A 88 4.96 21.99 -1.43
CA ASP A 88 4.55 21.03 -0.40
C ASP A 88 4.38 19.64 -1.00
N ARG A 89 5.30 18.73 -0.66
CA ARG A 89 5.33 17.35 -1.18
C ARG A 89 4.60 16.35 -0.27
N ARG A 90 3.82 16.80 0.73
CA ARG A 90 3.02 15.90 1.59
C ARG A 90 1.94 15.21 0.76
N LEU A 91 1.68 13.96 1.11
CA LEU A 91 0.68 13.09 0.51
C LEU A 91 -0.42 12.82 1.54
N TRP A 92 -1.52 12.23 1.07
CA TRP A 92 -2.67 11.87 1.91
C TRP A 92 -2.28 11.17 3.22
N VAL A 93 -1.30 10.25 3.17
CA VAL A 93 -0.83 9.48 4.34
C VAL A 93 -0.31 10.32 5.49
N HIS A 94 0.35 11.45 5.22
CA HIS A 94 0.93 12.28 6.29
C HIS A 94 -0.16 12.98 7.09
N TYR A 95 -1.25 13.37 6.42
CA TYR A 95 -2.40 13.98 7.08
C TYR A 95 -3.16 13.00 7.97
N LEU A 96 -2.97 11.69 7.78
CA LEU A 96 -3.57 10.67 8.63
C LEU A 96 -2.81 10.44 9.93
N LEU A 97 -1.54 10.84 10.01
CA LEU A 97 -0.65 10.53 11.15
C LEU A 97 -1.26 10.88 12.53
N PRO A 98 -1.89 12.05 12.73
CA PRO A 98 -2.55 12.37 14.01
C PRO A 98 -3.72 11.45 14.36
N TYR A 99 -4.36 10.85 13.35
CA TYR A 99 -5.56 10.03 13.47
C TYR A 99 -5.26 8.52 13.51
N ILE A 100 -3.99 8.13 13.41
CA ILE A 100 -3.50 6.74 13.52
C ILE A 100 -2.42 6.59 14.61
N GLU A 101 -2.50 7.43 15.64
CA GLU A 101 -1.60 7.41 16.81
C GLU A 101 -0.12 7.67 16.48
N GLN A 102 0.16 8.41 15.38
CA GLN A 102 1.52 8.78 14.95
C GLN A 102 1.80 10.28 15.15
N ASN A 103 1.32 10.86 16.25
CA ASN A 103 1.51 12.29 16.58
C ASN A 103 2.98 12.71 16.69
N ALA A 104 3.86 11.84 17.18
CA ALA A 104 5.29 12.12 17.26
C ALA A 104 5.90 12.32 15.85
N LEU A 105 5.52 11.47 14.89
CA LEU A 105 5.98 11.58 13.50
C LEU A 105 5.39 12.81 12.82
N TRP A 106 4.11 13.11 13.05
CA TRP A 106 3.47 14.35 12.58
C TRP A 106 4.22 15.60 13.05
N ASN A 107 4.50 15.69 14.35
CA ASN A 107 5.21 16.84 14.93
C ASN A 107 6.63 16.98 14.36
N ALA A 108 7.33 15.87 14.11
CA ALA A 108 8.64 15.90 13.48
C ALA A 108 8.58 16.46 12.04
N ILE A 109 7.57 16.06 11.27
CA ILE A 109 7.33 16.58 9.91
C ILE A 109 7.03 18.08 9.94
N GLU A 110 6.09 18.51 10.80
CA GLU A 110 5.68 19.91 10.88
C GLU A 110 6.79 20.83 11.42
N SER A 111 7.58 20.35 12.38
CA SER A 111 8.73 21.11 12.89
C SER A 111 9.78 21.32 11.80
N ALA A 112 10.06 20.28 11.00
CA ALA A 112 10.99 20.39 9.89
C ALA A 112 10.49 21.34 8.78
N ARG A 113 9.16 21.45 8.59
CA ARG A 113 8.51 22.41 7.69
C ARG A 113 8.68 23.87 8.17
N GLN A 114 8.46 24.12 9.46
CA GLN A 114 8.52 25.47 10.03
C GLN A 114 9.96 26.00 10.17
N GLY A 115 10.95 25.11 10.28
CA GLY A 115 12.37 25.45 10.38
C GLY A 115 13.05 25.96 9.10
N GLY A 116 12.30 26.37 8.07
CA GLY A 116 12.85 26.99 6.86
C GLY A 116 13.39 26.01 5.80
N ASN A 117 13.26 24.69 6.00
CA ASN A 117 13.45 23.74 4.91
C ASN A 117 12.24 23.86 3.99
N ASN A 118 12.37 24.64 2.90
CA ASN A 118 11.39 24.68 1.82
C ASN A 118 10.89 23.26 1.57
N MET A 119 9.58 23.01 1.54
CA MET A 119 9.02 21.64 1.43
C MET A 119 9.43 20.88 0.14
N ASN A 120 10.16 21.57 -0.75
CA ASN A 120 11.11 20.99 -1.69
C ASN A 120 12.08 19.97 -1.04
N GLY A 121 12.20 19.96 0.30
CA GLY A 121 13.14 19.22 1.16
C GLY A 121 12.59 18.04 1.95
N MET A 122 11.42 17.44 1.62
CA MET A 122 11.04 16.08 2.10
C MET A 122 12.00 14.95 1.63
N TRP A 123 13.19 15.34 1.16
CA TRP A 123 14.29 14.47 0.77
C TRP A 123 15.24 14.20 1.96
N TYR A 124 15.39 15.18 2.86
CA TYR A 124 16.31 15.13 3.99
C TYR A 124 15.73 15.96 5.15
N LEU A 125 14.89 15.32 5.97
CA LEU A 125 14.40 15.93 7.19
C LEU A 125 15.36 15.62 8.36
N PRO A 126 15.67 16.59 9.23
CA PRO A 126 16.46 16.35 10.44
C PRO A 126 15.84 15.23 11.28
N GLY A 127 16.68 14.32 11.78
CA GLY A 127 16.22 13.15 12.56
C GLY A 127 15.61 12.01 11.73
N ASP A 128 15.63 12.12 10.39
CA ASP A 128 15.20 11.09 9.44
C ASP A 128 13.78 10.49 9.68
N PRO A 129 12.74 11.31 9.93
CA PRO A 129 11.36 10.82 10.07
C PRO A 129 10.87 10.05 8.83
N GLN A 130 11.48 10.29 7.68
CA GLN A 130 11.18 9.63 6.41
C GLN A 130 11.51 8.12 6.39
N ALA A 131 12.37 7.61 7.26
CA ALA A 131 12.63 6.16 7.37
C ALA A 131 11.76 5.46 8.43
N VAL A 132 10.90 6.19 9.14
CA VAL A 132 10.03 5.61 10.17
C VAL A 132 8.93 4.78 9.50
N MET A 133 8.99 3.47 9.75
CA MET A 133 7.99 2.52 9.26
C MET A 133 6.76 2.55 10.16
N VAL A 134 5.64 3.07 9.66
CA VAL A 134 4.35 2.94 10.35
C VAL A 134 3.76 1.56 10.02
N PRO A 135 3.45 0.69 11.01
CA PRO A 135 2.98 -0.67 10.73
C PRO A 135 1.71 -0.75 9.88
N THR A 136 0.81 0.22 10.00
CA THR A 136 -0.44 0.27 9.24
C THR A 136 -0.23 0.58 7.76
N TRP A 137 0.95 1.07 7.36
CA TRP A 137 1.31 1.32 5.97
C TRP A 137 1.73 0.07 5.19
N GLN A 138 2.04 -1.02 5.88
CA GLN A 138 2.56 -2.25 5.28
C GLN A 138 1.48 -3.31 5.18
N CYS A 139 1.42 -3.98 4.02
CA CYS A 139 0.65 -5.21 3.88
C CYS A 139 1.57 -6.41 4.11
N PRO A 140 1.34 -7.26 5.15
CA PRO A 140 2.19 -8.43 5.40
C PRO A 140 2.21 -9.48 4.28
N SER A 141 1.29 -9.42 3.32
CA SER A 141 1.30 -10.33 2.16
C SER A 141 2.27 -9.91 1.05
N ASP A 142 2.76 -8.66 1.03
CA ASP A 142 3.72 -8.24 0.02
C ASP A 142 5.14 -8.71 0.39
N PRO A 143 5.76 -9.63 -0.38
CA PRO A 143 7.13 -10.08 -0.12
C PRO A 143 8.18 -8.98 -0.29
N ASN A 144 7.84 -7.88 -0.97
CA ASN A 144 8.72 -6.72 -1.20
C ASN A 144 8.47 -5.58 -0.19
N GLY A 145 7.68 -5.83 0.85
CA GLY A 145 7.40 -4.91 1.95
C GLY A 145 8.64 -4.49 2.74
N GLY A 146 8.46 -3.54 3.67
CA GLY A 146 9.52 -3.15 4.63
C GLY A 146 10.58 -2.22 4.06
N LYS A 147 10.32 -1.61 2.89
CA LYS A 147 11.24 -0.68 2.25
C LYS A 147 11.21 0.67 2.96
N SER A 148 12.16 0.88 3.87
CA SER A 148 12.28 2.14 4.63
C SER A 148 12.94 3.27 3.83
N ARG A 149 13.68 2.93 2.76
CA ARG A 149 14.33 3.90 1.87
C ARG A 149 14.45 3.37 0.44
N THR A 150 14.57 4.31 -0.47
CA THR A 150 15.01 4.10 -1.85
C THR A 150 16.53 4.04 -1.91
N VAL A 151 17.10 3.14 -2.73
CA VAL A 151 18.56 3.03 -2.96
C VAL A 151 19.16 4.36 -3.48
N SER A 152 18.37 5.14 -4.22
CA SER A 152 18.72 6.51 -4.62
C SER A 152 18.38 7.52 -3.54
N GLY A 153 19.38 8.17 -2.96
CA GLY A 153 19.20 9.44 -2.25
C GLY A 153 18.44 9.39 -0.91
N ASN A 154 18.32 8.22 -0.25
CA ASN A 154 17.61 8.07 1.04
C ASN A 154 16.15 8.54 1.02
N GLN A 155 15.46 8.38 -0.11
CA GLN A 155 14.07 8.83 -0.24
C GLN A 155 13.16 7.82 0.49
N GLY A 156 12.41 8.28 1.50
CA GLY A 156 11.82 7.51 2.61
C GLY A 156 10.91 6.30 2.32
N VAL A 157 10.16 5.88 3.34
CA VAL A 157 9.40 4.63 3.38
C VAL A 157 8.40 4.48 2.24
N HIS A 158 8.23 3.23 1.79
CA HIS A 158 7.18 2.80 0.88
C HIS A 158 6.11 2.02 1.63
N GLY A 159 4.84 2.23 1.28
CA GLY A 159 3.71 1.48 1.78
C GLY A 159 2.86 0.86 0.67
N ASN A 160 2.01 -0.07 1.06
CA ASN A 160 1.22 -0.92 0.16
C ASN A 160 -0.16 -0.37 -0.16
N TYR A 161 -0.48 0.85 0.26
CA TYR A 161 -1.80 1.44 0.08
C TYR A 161 -1.69 2.69 -0.77
N ALA A 162 -2.63 2.86 -1.69
CA ALA A 162 -2.69 4.01 -2.56
C ALA A 162 -4.11 4.57 -2.59
N ALA A 163 -4.21 5.89 -2.75
CA ALA A 163 -5.49 6.56 -2.84
C ALA A 163 -5.99 6.63 -4.30
N CYS A 164 -7.30 6.53 -4.50
CA CYS A 164 -7.88 6.43 -5.84
C CYS A 164 -7.92 7.78 -6.55
N ALA A 165 -7.23 7.86 -7.69
CA ALA A 165 -7.22 9.01 -8.58
C ALA A 165 -8.31 8.96 -9.66
N GLY A 166 -9.03 7.84 -9.77
CA GLY A 166 -10.14 7.67 -10.70
C GLY A 166 -9.78 6.83 -11.90
N SER A 167 -10.51 7.01 -13.00
CA SER A 167 -10.47 6.12 -14.17
C SER A 167 -9.60 6.63 -15.32
N THR A 168 -8.84 7.70 -15.10
CA THR A 168 -7.94 8.31 -16.10
C THR A 168 -6.49 8.30 -15.61
N ALA A 169 -5.54 8.32 -16.55
CA ALA A 169 -4.11 8.42 -16.22
C ALA A 169 -3.79 9.70 -15.44
N TYR A 170 -2.95 9.58 -14.41
CA TYR A 170 -2.37 10.68 -13.67
C TYR A 170 -1.30 11.39 -14.51
N ASN A 171 -1.48 12.67 -14.81
CA ASN A 171 -0.49 13.46 -15.52
C ASN A 171 0.00 14.63 -14.64
N GLY A 172 1.01 14.36 -13.81
CA GLY A 172 1.58 15.32 -12.88
C GLY A 172 2.44 16.41 -13.52
N THR A 173 2.96 16.18 -14.73
CA THR A 173 3.91 17.06 -15.41
C THR A 173 3.24 18.09 -16.31
N THR A 174 2.19 17.72 -17.05
CA THR A 174 1.52 18.61 -18.02
C THR A 174 0.22 19.20 -17.46
N ALA A 175 -0.51 18.46 -16.62
CA ALA A 175 -1.82 18.89 -16.07
C ALA A 175 -1.80 19.13 -14.55
N GLY A 176 -0.61 19.10 -13.93
CA GLY A 176 -0.44 19.28 -12.48
C GLY A 176 -1.18 18.26 -11.61
N GLY A 177 -1.72 17.19 -12.21
CA GLY A 177 -2.52 16.18 -11.53
C GLY A 177 -3.85 16.68 -10.93
N THR A 178 -4.43 17.79 -11.41
CA THR A 178 -5.61 18.43 -10.79
C THR A 178 -6.97 18.06 -11.43
N GLY A 179 -6.97 17.55 -12.67
CA GLY A 179 -8.17 17.29 -13.47
C GLY A 179 -8.72 15.86 -13.43
N LEU A 180 -8.42 15.10 -12.38
CA LEU A 180 -8.80 13.68 -12.30
C LEU A 180 -10.23 13.52 -11.76
N ASN A 181 -10.86 12.39 -12.05
CA ASN A 181 -12.27 12.10 -11.72
C ASN A 181 -12.48 11.20 -10.49
N GLY A 182 -11.41 10.75 -9.84
CA GLY A 182 -11.49 10.03 -8.56
C GLY A 182 -11.48 10.94 -7.34
N MET A 183 -11.43 10.37 -6.14
CA MET A 183 -11.53 11.13 -4.90
C MET A 183 -10.26 11.91 -4.53
N PHE A 184 -9.09 11.42 -4.96
CA PHE A 184 -7.79 11.96 -4.58
C PHE A 184 -6.96 12.35 -5.79
N TYR A 185 -6.51 13.59 -5.80
CA TYR A 185 -5.70 14.14 -6.87
C TYR A 185 -4.83 15.26 -6.30
N SER A 186 -4.03 15.92 -7.14
CA SER A 186 -3.17 17.00 -6.68
C SER A 186 -3.99 18.17 -6.16
N ALA A 187 -3.64 18.65 -4.97
CA ALA A 187 -4.35 19.69 -4.22
C ALA A 187 -5.87 19.44 -4.03
N SER A 188 -6.31 18.17 -4.07
CA SER A 188 -7.72 17.83 -3.89
C SER A 188 -8.27 18.27 -2.53
N ARG A 189 -9.47 18.83 -2.52
CA ARG A 189 -10.23 19.21 -1.31
C ARG A 189 -11.69 18.80 -1.47
N LEU A 190 -11.91 17.50 -1.58
CA LEU A 190 -13.24 16.93 -1.85
C LEU A 190 -14.00 16.74 -0.54
N GLN A 191 -15.27 17.13 -0.51
CA GLN A 191 -16.20 16.76 0.58
C GLN A 191 -16.85 15.42 0.27
N LEU A 192 -17.19 14.62 1.29
CA LEU A 192 -17.91 13.36 1.07
C LEU A 192 -19.25 13.57 0.33
N LEU A 193 -19.92 14.70 0.55
CA LEU A 193 -21.13 15.09 -0.18
C LEU A 193 -20.90 15.25 -1.70
N GLY A 194 -19.67 15.51 -2.12
CA GLY A 194 -19.30 15.61 -3.53
C GLY A 194 -19.14 14.27 -4.24
N VAL A 195 -19.39 13.14 -3.56
CA VAL A 195 -19.38 11.79 -4.13
C VAL A 195 -20.81 11.41 -4.55
N THR A 196 -21.19 11.80 -5.76
CA THR A 196 -22.56 11.62 -6.28
C THR A 196 -22.85 10.20 -6.77
N ASP A 197 -21.80 9.41 -7.04
CA ASP A 197 -21.93 7.98 -7.42
C ASP A 197 -22.28 7.06 -6.23
N GLY A 198 -22.35 7.63 -5.02
CA GLY A 198 -22.66 6.94 -3.78
C GLY A 198 -21.42 6.49 -3.02
N THR A 199 -21.34 6.81 -1.73
CA THR A 199 -20.14 6.55 -0.93
C THR A 199 -19.84 5.06 -0.76
N SER A 200 -20.85 4.21 -0.85
CA SER A 200 -20.72 2.75 -0.78
C SER A 200 -20.32 2.09 -2.10
N ASN A 201 -20.12 2.88 -3.16
CA ASN A 201 -19.82 2.42 -4.52
C ASN A 201 -18.58 3.09 -5.12
N THR A 202 -18.00 4.09 -4.44
CA THR A 202 -16.78 4.76 -4.90
C THR A 202 -15.57 4.24 -4.13
N VAL A 203 -14.53 3.78 -4.83
CA VAL A 203 -13.25 3.36 -4.28
C VAL A 203 -12.49 4.58 -3.78
N MET A 204 -12.04 4.50 -2.53
CA MET A 204 -11.24 5.51 -1.86
C MET A 204 -9.76 5.10 -1.80
N LEU A 205 -9.49 3.86 -1.38
CA LEU A 205 -8.15 3.30 -1.20
C LEU A 205 -8.09 1.89 -1.76
N SER A 206 -6.92 1.48 -2.22
CA SER A 206 -6.66 0.09 -2.60
C SER A 206 -5.20 -0.28 -2.36
N GLU A 207 -4.92 -1.57 -2.52
CA GLU A 207 -3.58 -2.14 -2.42
C GLU A 207 -2.75 -1.90 -3.68
N ILE A 208 -1.44 -1.77 -3.48
CA ILE A 208 -0.39 -1.82 -4.49
C ILE A 208 0.73 -2.75 -4.02
N LEU A 209 1.42 -3.36 -4.97
CA LEU A 209 2.62 -4.14 -4.72
C LEU A 209 3.86 -3.27 -4.86
N LEU A 210 4.77 -3.39 -3.90
CA LEU A 210 6.08 -2.79 -3.98
C LEU A 210 6.97 -3.62 -4.91
N SER A 211 7.96 -2.94 -5.46
CA SER A 211 9.03 -3.57 -6.23
C SER A 211 10.37 -3.25 -5.58
N PRO A 212 11.28 -4.23 -5.52
CA PRO A 212 12.63 -3.99 -5.04
C PRO A 212 13.31 -2.94 -5.91
N ASP A 213 14.26 -2.21 -5.33
CA ASP A 213 15.17 -1.39 -6.13
C ASP A 213 16.20 -2.29 -6.81
N GLY A 214 16.72 -1.84 -7.95
CA GLY A 214 17.88 -2.45 -8.59
C GLY A 214 19.19 -2.06 -7.90
N ALA A 215 20.28 -2.67 -8.36
CA ALA A 215 21.59 -2.55 -7.71
C ALA A 215 22.28 -1.18 -7.87
N SER A 216 21.78 -0.27 -8.72
CA SER A 216 22.38 1.06 -8.94
C SER A 216 21.42 2.21 -8.59
N GLY A 217 21.96 3.40 -8.30
CA GLY A 217 21.18 4.56 -7.84
C GLY A 217 20.14 5.11 -8.85
N SER A 218 20.23 4.76 -10.12
CA SER A 218 19.24 5.11 -11.16
C SER A 218 18.21 3.98 -11.41
N THR A 219 18.34 2.87 -10.69
CA THR A 219 17.41 1.74 -10.72
C THR A 219 16.59 1.70 -9.44
N HIS A 220 15.68 2.65 -9.27
CA HIS A 220 14.76 2.63 -8.13
C HIS A 220 13.30 2.60 -8.56
N ASP A 221 12.45 2.20 -7.62
CA ASP A 221 11.00 2.12 -7.76
C ASP A 221 10.31 3.05 -6.76
N VAL A 222 9.39 3.88 -7.26
CA VAL A 222 8.69 4.92 -6.49
C VAL A 222 7.25 4.56 -6.16
N ARG A 223 6.78 3.36 -6.52
CA ARG A 223 5.44 2.90 -6.16
C ARG A 223 5.33 2.78 -4.65
N GLY A 224 4.28 3.34 -4.08
CA GLY A 224 4.04 3.33 -2.65
C GLY A 224 5.00 4.18 -1.83
N ARG A 225 6.02 4.83 -2.42
CA ARG A 225 6.92 5.69 -1.64
C ARG A 225 6.14 6.88 -1.11
N TYR A 226 6.03 7.01 0.19
CA TYR A 226 5.20 8.04 0.84
C TYR A 226 5.90 9.37 0.99
N TRP A 227 7.14 9.45 0.57
CA TRP A 227 7.93 10.68 0.60
C TRP A 227 8.26 11.10 -0.83
N ASN A 228 8.26 12.41 -1.09
CA ASN A 228 8.79 12.93 -2.34
C ASN A 228 8.07 12.38 -3.62
N GLN A 229 6.73 12.48 -3.69
CA GLN A 229 5.92 11.98 -4.81
C GLN A 229 5.15 13.06 -5.59
N ALA A 230 5.48 14.33 -5.38
CA ALA A 230 4.69 15.46 -5.86
C ALA A 230 4.28 15.38 -7.36
N ARG A 231 5.08 14.71 -8.19
CA ARG A 231 4.92 14.68 -9.66
C ARG A 231 4.66 13.31 -10.25
N SER A 232 4.73 12.25 -9.46
CA SER A 232 4.89 10.87 -9.96
C SER A 232 3.71 9.94 -9.70
N GLY A 233 2.71 10.39 -8.94
CA GLY A 233 1.50 9.62 -8.66
C GLY A 233 1.73 8.30 -7.90
N GLY A 234 2.95 7.99 -7.43
CA GLY A 234 3.29 6.68 -6.87
C GLY A 234 2.54 6.30 -5.59
N SER A 235 1.93 7.27 -4.89
CA SER A 235 1.05 7.06 -3.73
C SER A 235 -0.45 7.03 -4.10
N LEU A 236 -0.77 7.17 -5.38
CA LEU A 236 -2.10 7.11 -5.95
C LEU A 236 -2.19 5.92 -6.91
N PHE A 237 -3.40 5.43 -7.16
CA PHE A 237 -3.65 4.45 -8.21
C PHE A 237 -4.85 4.90 -9.05
N THR A 238 -5.00 4.32 -10.23
CA THR A 238 -6.16 4.54 -11.09
C THR A 238 -6.91 3.22 -11.29
N THR A 239 -8.21 3.32 -11.54
CA THR A 239 -9.06 2.19 -11.93
C THR A 239 -9.09 1.97 -13.44
N LEU A 240 -8.20 2.63 -14.20
CA LEU A 240 -8.12 2.48 -15.66
C LEU A 240 -7.87 1.03 -16.07
N ASN A 241 -7.10 0.29 -15.27
CA ASN A 241 -6.88 -1.14 -15.41
C ASN A 241 -7.57 -1.89 -14.28
N ALA A 242 -8.07 -3.10 -14.59
CA ALA A 242 -8.61 -4.03 -13.60
C ALA A 242 -7.58 -4.41 -12.51
N PRO A 243 -8.04 -4.89 -11.33
CA PRO A 243 -7.14 -5.33 -10.27
C PRO A 243 -6.17 -6.42 -10.75
N ASN A 244 -4.92 -6.31 -10.33
CA ASN A 244 -3.82 -7.21 -10.73
C ASN A 244 -3.64 -7.35 -12.26
N SER A 245 -4.03 -6.32 -13.04
CA SER A 245 -3.93 -6.36 -14.50
C SER A 245 -2.50 -6.68 -14.98
N PRO A 246 -2.32 -7.55 -16.00
CA PRO A 246 -1.00 -7.80 -16.57
C PRO A 246 -0.45 -6.60 -17.36
N THR A 247 -1.29 -5.60 -17.65
CA THR A 247 -0.86 -4.36 -18.31
C THR A 247 0.21 -3.67 -17.47
N GLN A 248 1.26 -3.18 -18.12
CA GLN A 248 2.34 -2.44 -17.48
C GLN A 248 1.82 -1.13 -16.88
N ASP A 249 2.16 -0.89 -15.62
CA ASP A 249 2.00 0.42 -15.00
C ASP A 249 2.95 1.42 -15.66
N VAL A 250 2.52 2.68 -15.81
CA VAL A 250 3.33 3.74 -16.41
C VAL A 250 3.72 4.71 -15.30
N ILE A 251 5.00 4.75 -14.90
CA ILE A 251 5.45 5.55 -13.74
C ILE A 251 6.86 6.08 -14.03
N ASN A 252 7.22 7.28 -13.59
CA ASN A 252 8.52 7.88 -13.95
C ASN A 252 9.73 7.05 -13.54
N HIS A 253 9.67 6.40 -12.37
CA HIS A 253 10.74 5.57 -11.85
C HIS A 253 10.19 4.27 -11.28
N CYS A 254 10.47 3.16 -11.97
CA CYS A 254 10.00 1.85 -11.55
C CYS A 254 10.99 0.74 -11.90
N GLN A 255 10.88 -0.37 -11.18
CA GLN A 255 11.51 -1.66 -11.47
C GLN A 255 10.43 -2.66 -11.87
N SER A 256 10.44 -3.11 -13.12
CA SER A 256 9.44 -4.05 -13.61
C SER A 256 9.72 -5.44 -13.04
N ILE A 257 8.74 -6.01 -12.34
CA ILE A 257 8.73 -7.39 -11.86
C ILE A 257 7.47 -8.10 -12.36
N ALA A 258 7.45 -9.43 -12.36
CA ALA A 258 6.33 -10.20 -12.90
C ALA A 258 4.97 -9.86 -12.26
N THR A 259 4.95 -9.59 -10.95
CA THR A 259 3.72 -9.26 -10.20
C THR A 259 3.33 -7.78 -10.29
N ALA A 260 4.25 -6.91 -10.70
CA ALA A 260 4.06 -5.47 -10.79
C ALA A 260 4.82 -4.93 -12.02
N PRO A 261 4.39 -5.30 -13.24
CA PRO A 261 5.07 -4.92 -14.46
C PRO A 261 4.94 -3.41 -14.71
N CYS A 262 5.96 -2.77 -15.26
CA CYS A 262 5.92 -1.32 -15.49
C CYS A 262 6.83 -0.84 -16.62
N THR A 263 6.53 0.37 -17.11
CA THR A 263 7.33 1.14 -18.08
C THR A 263 7.57 2.54 -17.53
N ARG A 264 8.76 3.09 -17.82
CA ARG A 264 9.13 4.42 -17.34
C ARG A 264 8.61 5.54 -18.24
N SER A 265 7.86 6.47 -17.66
CA SER A 265 7.39 7.68 -18.34
C SER A 265 6.96 8.75 -17.33
N ASP A 266 7.27 10.00 -17.65
CA ASP A 266 6.77 11.17 -16.93
C ASP A 266 5.38 11.63 -17.40
N ASN A 267 4.86 11.04 -18.49
CA ASN A 267 3.57 11.36 -19.08
C ASN A 267 2.58 10.21 -18.93
N ASN A 268 1.30 10.55 -18.74
CA ASN A 268 0.17 9.61 -18.65
C ASN A 268 0.45 8.46 -17.68
N GLN A 269 0.90 8.81 -16.48
CA GLN A 269 1.24 7.84 -15.45
C GLN A 269 -0.01 7.11 -15.00
N ASN A 270 0.12 5.80 -14.81
CA ASN A 270 -0.96 4.95 -14.39
C ASN A 270 -0.39 3.83 -13.52
N GLN A 271 -0.83 3.78 -12.27
CA GLN A 271 -0.57 2.68 -11.36
C GLN A 271 -1.88 1.92 -11.13
N SER A 272 -1.87 0.62 -11.38
CA SER A 272 -3.04 -0.24 -11.16
C SER A 272 -3.10 -0.70 -9.70
N ALA A 273 -4.29 -1.02 -9.19
CA ALA A 273 -4.40 -1.73 -7.91
C ALA A 273 -3.83 -3.15 -8.04
N ARG A 274 -2.96 -3.54 -7.11
CA ARG A 274 -2.26 -4.82 -7.11
C ARG A 274 -2.10 -5.37 -5.71
N SER A 275 -2.23 -6.68 -5.54
CA SER A 275 -2.10 -7.36 -4.26
C SER A 275 -1.51 -8.75 -4.45
N ALA A 276 -0.86 -9.27 -3.41
CA ALA A 276 -0.38 -10.65 -3.38
C ALA A 276 -1.50 -11.64 -3.03
N HIS A 277 -2.69 -11.14 -2.66
CA HIS A 277 -3.85 -11.96 -2.39
C HIS A 277 -4.33 -12.69 -3.64
N THR A 278 -4.73 -13.95 -3.46
CA THR A 278 -5.21 -14.77 -4.57
C THR A 278 -6.54 -14.23 -5.11
N GLY A 279 -6.55 -13.87 -6.41
CA GLY A 279 -7.78 -13.60 -7.17
C GLY A 279 -8.33 -12.17 -7.11
N GLY A 280 -7.66 -11.24 -6.42
CA GLY A 280 -8.19 -9.89 -6.26
C GLY A 280 -7.35 -8.96 -5.40
N VAL A 281 -7.95 -7.82 -5.05
CA VAL A 281 -7.39 -6.80 -4.16
C VAL A 281 -8.42 -6.44 -3.09
N ASN A 282 -7.95 -5.96 -1.94
CA ASN A 282 -8.85 -5.28 -1.01
C ASN A 282 -8.99 -3.80 -1.41
N ALA A 283 -10.21 -3.28 -1.39
CA ALA A 283 -10.53 -1.90 -1.67
C ALA A 283 -11.37 -1.31 -0.52
N ALA A 284 -10.96 -0.15 -0.02
CA ALA A 284 -11.78 0.65 0.88
C ALA A 284 -12.64 1.61 0.05
N LEU A 285 -13.92 1.68 0.40
CA LEU A 285 -14.89 2.56 -0.23
C LEU A 285 -14.99 3.89 0.50
N ALA A 286 -15.67 4.85 -0.10
CA ALA A 286 -15.82 6.19 0.47
C ALA A 286 -16.62 6.21 1.78
N ASP A 287 -17.46 5.20 2.05
CA ASP A 287 -18.13 4.97 3.35
C ASP A 287 -17.23 4.25 4.39
N ALA A 288 -15.94 4.11 4.08
CA ALA A 288 -14.95 3.36 4.83
C ALA A 288 -15.22 1.84 4.95
N SER A 289 -16.22 1.27 4.29
CA SER A 289 -16.34 -0.19 4.20
C SER A 289 -15.19 -0.76 3.35
N VAL A 290 -14.76 -1.99 3.64
CA VAL A 290 -13.71 -2.66 2.88
C VAL A 290 -14.30 -3.90 2.24
N ARG A 291 -14.07 -4.06 0.93
CA ARG A 291 -14.53 -5.20 0.15
C ARG A 291 -13.35 -5.80 -0.61
N PHE A 292 -13.49 -7.07 -0.95
CA PHE A 292 -12.52 -7.73 -1.81
C PHE A 292 -13.05 -7.76 -3.23
N VAL A 293 -12.26 -7.18 -4.12
CA VAL A 293 -12.61 -6.98 -5.52
C VAL A 293 -11.84 -7.98 -6.35
N THR A 294 -12.54 -8.77 -7.15
CA THR A 294 -11.91 -9.78 -7.99
C THR A 294 -11.18 -9.15 -9.18
N ASN A 295 -10.20 -9.85 -9.75
CA ASN A 295 -9.49 -9.38 -10.95
C ASN A 295 -10.40 -9.21 -12.18
N ALA A 296 -11.60 -9.81 -12.17
CA ALA A 296 -12.57 -9.77 -13.26
C ALA A 296 -13.74 -8.79 -13.01
N ALA A 297 -13.64 -7.96 -11.98
CA ALA A 297 -14.67 -6.98 -11.62
C ALA A 297 -14.97 -6.00 -12.76
N ALA A 298 -16.11 -6.19 -13.44
CA ALA A 298 -16.51 -5.40 -14.60
C ALA A 298 -16.79 -3.92 -14.25
N GLY A 299 -17.29 -3.65 -13.04
CA GLY A 299 -17.58 -2.30 -12.55
C GLY A 299 -16.39 -1.57 -11.92
N TRP A 300 -15.19 -2.15 -11.94
CA TRP A 300 -14.00 -1.58 -11.28
C TRP A 300 -13.66 -0.16 -11.75
N GLN A 301 -13.70 0.06 -13.07
CA GLN A 301 -13.36 1.37 -13.64
C GLN A 301 -14.34 2.45 -13.18
N ALA A 302 -15.64 2.15 -13.22
CA ALA A 302 -16.72 3.01 -12.73
C ALA A 302 -16.62 3.28 -11.23
N GLY A 303 -16.27 2.27 -10.44
CA GLY A 303 -16.05 2.41 -9.00
C GLY A 303 -14.95 3.43 -8.65
N GLY A 304 -14.04 3.75 -9.57
CA GLY A 304 -13.02 4.79 -9.32
C GLY A 304 -13.54 6.22 -9.43
N THR A 305 -14.69 6.47 -10.07
CA THR A 305 -15.20 7.82 -10.28
C THR A 305 -16.00 8.33 -9.09
N ARG A 306 -15.92 9.63 -8.82
CA ARG A 306 -16.71 10.28 -7.76
C ARG A 306 -18.07 10.82 -8.23
N GLY A 307 -18.27 10.93 -9.55
CA GLY A 307 -19.45 11.55 -10.14
C GLY A 307 -19.66 11.25 -11.62
N GLY A 308 -19.33 10.03 -12.05
CA GLY A 308 -19.56 9.55 -13.42
C GLY A 308 -21.03 9.26 -13.74
N GLY A 309 -21.91 9.16 -12.73
CA GLY A 309 -23.32 8.77 -12.90
C GLY A 309 -23.50 7.29 -13.24
N GLU A 310 -22.41 6.54 -13.26
CA GLU A 310 -22.39 5.10 -13.47
C GLU A 310 -22.79 4.45 -12.15
N ILE A 311 -23.92 3.74 -12.10
CA ILE A 311 -24.20 2.83 -10.98
C ILE A 311 -23.25 1.67 -11.20
N PRO A 312 -22.19 1.51 -10.39
CA PRO A 312 -21.32 0.37 -10.58
C PRO A 312 -22.17 -0.85 -10.27
N GLY A 313 -22.35 -1.75 -11.25
CA GLY A 313 -22.94 -3.06 -10.97
C GLY A 313 -22.13 -3.78 -9.89
N GLU A 314 -22.60 -4.91 -9.37
CA GLU A 314 -21.85 -5.64 -8.34
C GLU A 314 -20.40 -5.91 -8.77
N TRP A 315 -19.43 -5.47 -7.95
CA TRP A 315 -18.01 -5.76 -8.07
C TRP A 315 -17.33 -6.00 -6.73
#